data_AF-A0A661X8S1-F1
#
_entry.id   AF-A0A661X8S1-F1
#
_cell.length_a   1.000
_cell.length_b   1.000
_cell.length_c   1.000
_cell.angle_alpha   90.00
_cell.angle_beta   90.00
_cell.angle_gamma   90.00
#
_symmetry.space_group_name_H-M   'P 1'
#
loop_
_entity.id
_entity.type
_entity.pdbx_description
1 polymer ?
#
loop_
_entity_poly.entity_id
_entity_poly.type
_entity_poly.pdbx_seq_one_letter_code
_entity_poly.pdbx_strand_id
1 'polypeptide(L)'
;MIIGRYRFKNEVHYYNYIMQKFFRKTPPIPTHIYLQFDDISPERAVELKKQIATHCHFPAVLNVLANDSNNDVRNAVYQTSYWQLVGRYLDILGFGKRERKAFARNEDKHNIYILLMFEDDQEVFKEILNNPAISLTMLVRFIQLLEKRGHGRRDEIFLNMARQALSRKKDQIIKLSILQRLLRNPKSQRNIEAILPFLVAEESLLKKAVFNVLRRIDQETLKRVVVSVLNRKNFKSPLQQFKALSFLLEIVQKRRESNNLRFSEDPQVFTPHNEYLWKLLTRKRYNIVKSCADDPANFDNILILTYCHVDKDSQLRKLAAKILTVEDILELANDLSTPRKVFKKILSILENHFDESIVNKVMESYWKESQRLKDALKEMERTVQAYFDIIFQSLGYSKINDYRTVLDTLSFALKQLKKFEPELLQRMGSELNQLDEITMSIESIFREWMDQIYYVTDEKTLRELEYVKSILEEALSVKDLTRFALRPGTPEDLESNIRIRAHLIWRSALSRYLGRIKDLSEMLQRKILKLARYVYRNHGFTKDFKEAMLELEREYKQEVGCQLTIPCRRCTRRGCASERFLRETLFLAEELLDNFSDVFLSNPNNSSAARQAKTIAHD
;
A
#
# COMPACT_ATOMS: atom_id res chain seq x y z
N MET A 1 40.85 6.93 13.83
CA MET A 1 39.78 7.90 14.14
C MET A 1 39.65 8.04 15.65
N ILE A 2 39.60 9.27 16.17
CA ILE A 2 39.47 9.55 17.62
C ILE A 2 38.14 10.28 17.84
N ILE A 3 37.31 9.78 18.76
CA ILE A 3 36.03 10.40 19.13
C ILE A 3 35.96 10.44 20.66
N GLY A 4 36.02 11.65 21.22
CA GLY A 4 36.22 11.84 22.66
C GLY A 4 37.50 11.12 23.11
N ARG A 5 37.38 10.25 24.12
CA ARG A 5 38.49 9.43 24.62
C ARG A 5 38.70 8.10 23.88
N TYR A 6 37.89 7.80 22.85
CA TYR A 6 37.90 6.50 22.18
C TYR A 6 38.68 6.54 20.87
N ARG A 7 39.48 5.49 20.62
CA ARG A 7 40.25 5.32 19.37
C ARG A 7 39.72 4.14 18.57
N PHE A 8 39.30 4.40 17.34
CA PHE A 8 38.80 3.40 16.39
C PHE A 8 39.74 3.28 15.19
N LYS A 9 39.94 2.04 14.70
CA LYS A 9 40.78 1.74 13.53
C LYS A 9 40.29 2.48 12.29
N ASN A 10 39.00 2.38 12.01
CA ASN A 10 38.33 3.04 10.90
C ASN A 10 36.86 3.31 11.27
N GLU A 11 36.13 3.88 10.32
CA GLU A 11 34.74 4.25 10.47
C GLU A 11 33.80 3.05 10.63
N VAL A 12 34.03 1.95 9.89
CA VAL A 12 33.24 0.71 10.01
C VAL A 12 33.38 0.13 11.42
N HIS A 13 34.58 0.20 12.00
CA HIS A 13 34.84 -0.26 13.36
C HIS A 13 34.08 0.58 14.40
N TYR A 14 34.06 1.90 14.23
CA TYR A 14 33.26 2.79 15.06
C TYR A 14 31.76 2.50 14.95
N TYR A 15 31.24 2.43 13.72
CA TYR A 15 29.85 2.08 13.45
C TYR A 15 29.45 0.76 14.11
N ASN A 16 30.24 -0.30 13.91
CA ASN A 16 29.97 -1.60 14.50
C ASN A 16 29.91 -1.54 16.03
N TYR A 17 30.82 -0.77 16.64
CA TYR A 17 30.87 -0.58 18.09
C TYR A 17 29.60 0.10 18.62
N ILE A 18 29.21 1.25 18.06
CA ILE A 18 28.03 1.99 18.54
C ILE A 18 26.73 1.22 18.29
N MET A 19 26.62 0.55 17.14
CA MET A 19 25.43 -0.22 16.79
C MET A 19 25.26 -1.42 17.72
N GLN A 20 26.33 -2.19 17.99
CA GLN A 20 26.25 -3.31 18.91
C GLN A 20 25.92 -2.86 20.34
N LYS A 21 26.43 -1.70 20.77
CA LYS A 21 26.31 -1.25 22.15
C LYS A 21 25.01 -0.52 22.45
N PHE A 22 24.45 0.23 21.50
CA PHE A 22 23.36 1.19 21.76
C PHE A 22 22.14 1.07 20.83
N PHE A 23 22.23 0.32 19.73
CA PHE A 23 21.13 0.24 18.76
C PHE A 23 19.83 -0.25 19.43
N ARG A 24 18.84 0.64 19.50
CA ARG A 24 17.46 0.39 19.96
C ARG A 24 17.35 -0.48 21.23
N LYS A 25 18.28 -0.32 22.17
CA LYS A 25 18.22 -1.01 23.46
C LYS A 25 17.08 -0.44 24.31
N THR A 26 16.07 -1.25 24.56
CA THR A 26 14.96 -0.91 25.44
C THR A 26 15.30 -1.33 26.87
N PRO A 27 15.08 -0.45 27.86
CA PRO A 27 15.18 -0.86 29.25
C PRO A 27 14.11 -1.93 29.57
N PRO A 28 14.37 -2.87 30.50
CA PRO A 28 13.41 -3.93 30.87
C PRO A 28 12.14 -3.38 31.54
N ILE A 29 12.21 -2.18 32.09
CA ILE A 29 11.11 -1.48 32.74
C ILE A 29 10.95 -0.10 32.09
N PRO A 30 9.73 0.47 31.97
CA PRO A 30 9.53 1.82 31.47
C PRO A 30 10.45 2.87 32.10
N THR A 31 10.98 3.78 31.28
CA THR A 31 11.95 4.80 31.70
C THR A 31 11.48 5.69 32.86
N HIS A 32 10.19 5.98 32.96
CA HIS A 32 9.66 6.79 34.07
C HIS A 32 9.80 6.09 35.43
N ILE A 33 9.71 4.76 35.47
CA ILE A 33 9.86 3.97 36.71
C ILE A 33 11.32 3.99 37.18
N TYR A 34 12.29 4.00 36.26
CA TYR A 34 13.71 4.12 36.60
C TYR A 34 14.06 5.42 37.32
N LEU A 35 13.21 6.44 37.21
CA LEU A 35 13.49 7.81 37.66
C LEU A 35 12.44 8.32 38.64
N GLN A 36 11.55 7.45 39.13
CA GLN A 36 10.52 7.78 40.11
C GLN A 36 11.10 7.64 41.52
N PHE A 37 11.17 8.76 42.24
CA PHE A 37 11.79 8.85 43.57
C PHE A 37 10.86 9.57 44.56
N ASP A 38 9.59 9.16 44.58
CA ASP A 38 8.52 9.91 45.25
C ASP A 38 8.67 9.99 46.78
N ASP A 39 9.41 9.05 47.38
CA ASP A 39 9.57 8.91 48.85
C ASP A 39 11.02 9.22 49.35
N ILE A 40 11.84 9.92 48.56
CA ILE A 40 13.27 10.14 48.86
C ILE A 40 13.59 11.63 48.97
N SER A 41 14.52 12.00 49.87
CA SER A 41 15.00 13.37 49.97
C SER A 41 15.64 13.86 48.64
N PRO A 42 15.49 15.15 48.28
CA PRO A 42 16.00 15.68 47.01
C PRO A 42 17.50 15.44 46.78
N GLU A 43 18.31 15.55 47.84
CA GLU A 43 19.76 15.31 47.80
C GLU A 43 20.08 13.86 47.47
N ARG A 44 19.38 12.92 48.10
CA ARG A 44 19.56 11.49 47.86
C ARG A 44 19.04 11.07 46.49
N ALA A 45 17.98 11.70 45.98
CA ALA A 45 17.50 11.51 44.62
C ALA A 45 18.53 11.96 43.57
N VAL A 46 19.21 13.10 43.78
CA VAL A 46 20.30 13.57 42.91
C VAL A 46 21.46 12.57 42.89
N GLU A 47 21.86 12.05 44.04
CA GLU A 47 22.94 11.06 44.14
C GLU A 47 22.60 9.76 43.39
N LEU A 48 21.38 9.23 43.57
CA LEU A 48 20.89 8.06 42.84
C LEU A 48 20.85 8.29 41.33
N LYS A 49 20.38 9.46 40.88
CA LYS A 49 20.41 9.84 39.45
C LYS A 49 21.84 9.89 38.89
N LYS A 50 22.82 10.39 39.65
CA LYS A 50 24.25 10.36 39.24
C LYS A 50 24.77 8.92 39.12
N GLN A 51 24.40 8.03 40.04
CA GLN A 51 24.75 6.61 39.96
C GLN A 51 24.12 5.94 38.73
N ILE A 52 22.83 6.19 38.48
CA ILE A 52 22.14 5.70 37.28
C ILE A 52 22.81 6.25 36.02
N ALA A 53 23.10 7.54 35.94
CA ALA A 53 23.79 8.15 34.81
C ALA A 53 25.14 7.46 34.52
N THR A 54 25.89 7.11 35.58
CA THR A 54 27.23 6.51 35.46
C THR A 54 27.18 5.05 34.99
N HIS A 55 26.20 4.27 35.46
CA HIS A 55 26.13 2.83 35.24
C HIS A 55 25.11 2.39 34.19
N CYS A 56 24.18 3.25 33.78
CA CYS A 56 23.16 2.89 32.80
C CYS A 56 23.72 2.75 31.38
N HIS A 57 23.16 1.82 30.62
CA HIS A 57 23.52 1.57 29.21
C HIS A 57 22.33 1.73 28.25
N PHE A 58 21.18 2.19 28.76
CA PHE A 58 19.96 2.36 27.99
C PHE A 58 19.84 3.81 27.50
N PRO A 59 19.88 4.06 26.18
CA PRO A 59 19.77 5.40 25.60
C PRO A 59 18.57 6.21 26.12
N ALA A 60 17.41 5.58 26.24
CA ALA A 60 16.18 6.25 26.69
C ALA A 60 16.32 6.87 28.10
N VAL A 61 16.94 6.15 29.03
CA VAL A 61 17.15 6.63 30.42
C VAL A 61 18.18 7.76 30.43
N LEU A 62 19.30 7.58 29.72
CA LEU A 62 20.36 8.58 29.66
C LEU A 62 19.90 9.89 29.01
N ASN A 63 19.00 9.83 28.01
CA ASN A 63 18.45 11.01 27.37
C ASN A 63 17.55 11.85 28.29
N VAL A 64 16.80 11.19 29.19
CA VAL A 64 16.02 11.91 30.19
C VAL A 64 16.95 12.59 31.19
N LEU A 65 17.97 11.88 31.68
CA LEU A 65 18.95 12.42 32.64
C LEU A 65 19.83 13.53 32.04
N ALA A 66 20.06 13.53 30.73
CA ALA A 66 20.79 14.60 30.03
C ALA A 66 20.08 15.96 30.10
N ASN A 67 18.76 15.95 30.32
CA ASN A 67 17.90 17.13 30.46
C ASN A 67 17.44 17.36 31.91
N ASP A 68 18.10 16.73 32.89
CA ASP A 68 17.76 16.91 34.31
C ASP A 68 18.02 18.36 34.76
N SER A 69 17.22 18.85 35.70
CA SER A 69 17.37 20.22 36.24
C SER A 69 18.68 20.41 37.01
N ASN A 70 19.26 19.33 37.55
CA ASN A 70 20.52 19.38 38.29
C ASN A 70 21.75 19.25 37.37
N ASN A 71 22.67 20.22 37.45
CA ASN A 71 23.91 20.26 36.66
C ASN A 71 24.81 19.03 36.86
N ASP A 72 24.91 18.50 38.08
CA ASP A 72 25.78 17.37 38.37
C ASP A 72 25.31 16.09 37.70
N VAL A 73 24.00 15.89 37.64
CA VAL A 73 23.39 14.73 36.95
C VAL A 73 23.69 14.82 35.45
N ARG A 74 23.48 16.00 34.84
CA ARG A 74 23.80 16.23 33.42
C ARG A 74 25.28 15.99 33.12
N ASN A 75 26.17 16.53 33.94
CA ASN A 75 27.61 16.35 33.79
C ASN A 75 28.02 14.87 33.89
N ALA A 76 27.41 14.10 34.79
CA ALA A 76 27.63 12.67 34.88
C ALA A 76 27.22 11.94 33.58
N VAL A 77 26.07 12.29 32.99
CA VAL A 77 25.64 11.74 31.69
C VAL A 77 26.61 12.09 30.58
N TYR A 78 27.10 13.33 30.52
CA TYR A 78 28.00 13.80 29.46
C TYR A 78 29.36 13.10 29.45
N GLN A 79 29.78 12.54 30.59
CA GLN A 79 30.99 11.73 30.70
C GLN A 79 30.81 10.26 30.26
N THR A 80 29.57 9.83 30.03
CA THR A 80 29.29 8.44 29.62
C THR A 80 29.79 8.15 28.21
N SER A 81 30.10 6.86 27.97
CA SER A 81 30.44 6.39 26.62
C SER A 81 29.32 6.61 25.61
N TYR A 82 28.07 6.64 26.07
CA TYR A 82 26.92 6.89 25.23
C TYR A 82 26.90 8.33 24.73
N TRP A 83 27.04 9.32 25.62
CA TRP A 83 26.95 10.72 25.24
C TRP A 83 28.09 11.16 24.32
N GLN A 84 29.32 10.74 24.65
CA GLN A 84 30.53 11.08 23.90
C GLN A 84 30.52 10.52 22.46
N LEU A 85 29.87 9.38 22.24
CA LEU A 85 29.85 8.71 20.94
C LEU A 85 28.55 8.99 20.17
N VAL A 86 27.41 9.00 20.85
CA VAL A 86 26.07 8.96 20.21
C VAL A 86 25.19 10.12 20.69
N GLY A 87 25.05 10.30 22.00
CA GLY A 87 24.01 11.16 22.59
C GLY A 87 24.05 12.62 22.13
N ARG A 88 25.25 13.20 21.96
CA ARG A 88 25.42 14.60 21.52
C ARG A 88 24.85 14.94 20.13
N TYR A 89 24.49 13.93 19.34
CA TYR A 89 23.97 14.09 17.97
C TYR A 89 22.46 13.85 17.89
N LEU A 90 21.79 13.61 19.02
CA LEU A 90 20.36 13.29 19.03
C LEU A 90 19.43 14.46 18.72
N ASP A 91 19.91 15.69 18.84
CA ASP A 91 19.13 16.90 18.56
C ASP A 91 18.51 16.86 17.17
N ILE A 92 19.14 16.13 16.24
CA ILE A 92 18.64 15.90 14.88
C ILE A 92 17.24 15.28 14.82
N LEU A 93 16.87 14.47 15.82
CA LEU A 93 15.54 13.84 15.90
C LEU A 93 14.45 14.85 16.28
N GLY A 94 14.81 15.97 16.90
CA GLY A 94 13.89 17.04 17.32
C GLY A 94 13.42 17.95 16.17
N PHE A 95 14.11 17.94 15.03
CA PHE A 95 13.71 18.74 13.86
C PHE A 95 12.51 18.16 13.13
N GLY A 96 11.82 18.97 12.33
CA GLY A 96 10.69 18.52 11.51
C GLY A 96 11.08 17.49 10.43
N LYS A 97 10.06 16.81 9.89
CA LYS A 97 10.26 15.73 8.89
C LYS A 97 11.01 16.21 7.63
N ARG A 98 10.77 17.45 7.19
CA ARG A 98 11.45 18.02 6.01
C ARG A 98 12.94 18.21 6.27
N GLU A 99 13.30 18.76 7.42
CA GLU A 99 14.71 18.93 7.82
C GLU A 99 15.40 17.59 7.99
N ARG A 100 14.78 16.62 8.67
CA ARG A 100 15.37 15.28 8.86
C ARG A 100 15.63 14.55 7.54
N LYS A 101 14.77 14.72 6.53
CA LYS A 101 15.05 14.23 5.16
C LYS A 101 16.24 14.95 4.51
N ALA A 102 16.34 16.26 4.68
CA ALA A 102 17.47 17.03 4.14
C ALA A 102 18.79 16.57 4.78
N PHE A 103 18.79 16.37 6.11
CA PHE A 103 19.92 15.83 6.83
C PHE A 103 20.27 14.41 6.38
N ALA A 104 19.28 13.52 6.26
CA ALA A 104 19.49 12.17 5.75
C ALA A 104 20.11 12.13 4.35
N ARG A 105 20.03 13.21 3.56
CA ARG A 105 20.64 13.31 2.23
C ARG A 105 22.05 13.92 2.25
N ASN A 106 22.29 14.94 3.07
CA ASN A 106 23.41 15.87 2.88
C ASN A 106 24.31 16.07 4.12
N GLU A 107 24.01 15.47 5.27
CA GLU A 107 24.74 15.74 6.53
C GLU A 107 25.92 14.83 6.82
N ASP A 108 26.62 15.18 7.91
CA ASP A 108 27.67 14.40 8.53
C ASP A 108 27.25 12.95 8.84
N LYS A 109 28.22 12.04 8.78
CA LYS A 109 28.00 10.61 8.90
C LYS A 109 27.53 10.19 10.31
N HIS A 110 27.90 10.93 11.35
CA HIS A 110 27.44 10.67 12.71
C HIS A 110 25.93 10.88 12.81
N ASN A 111 25.42 11.96 12.22
CA ASN A 111 23.99 12.27 12.13
C ASN A 111 23.22 11.15 11.40
N ILE A 112 23.79 10.64 10.31
CA ILE A 112 23.20 9.51 9.56
C ILE A 112 23.12 8.26 10.43
N TYR A 113 24.14 7.97 11.26
CA TYR A 113 24.11 6.82 12.17
C TYR A 113 23.06 6.99 13.27
N ILE A 114 22.89 8.19 13.82
CA ILE A 114 21.84 8.47 14.80
C ILE A 114 20.46 8.25 14.19
N LEU A 115 20.22 8.83 13.02
CA LEU A 115 18.95 8.65 12.32
C LEU A 115 18.73 7.15 12.02
N LEU A 116 19.74 6.41 11.58
CA LEU A 116 19.61 4.96 11.35
C LEU A 116 19.27 4.18 12.63
N MET A 117 19.79 4.62 13.79
CA MET A 117 19.57 3.96 15.07
C MET A 117 18.18 4.27 15.66
N PHE A 118 17.70 5.49 15.53
CA PHE A 118 16.58 6.00 16.34
C PHE A 118 15.40 6.59 15.54
N GLU A 119 15.54 6.83 14.23
CA GLU A 119 14.42 7.33 13.42
C GLU A 119 13.33 6.26 13.27
N ASP A 120 12.08 6.71 13.32
CA ASP A 120 10.89 5.86 13.22
C ASP A 120 10.01 6.20 12.01
N ASP A 121 10.19 7.36 11.36
CA ASP A 121 9.49 7.71 10.12
C ASP A 121 10.10 6.97 8.93
N GLN A 122 9.28 6.17 8.23
CA GLN A 122 9.69 5.34 7.10
C GLN A 122 10.24 6.15 5.92
N GLU A 123 9.72 7.35 5.67
CA GLU A 123 10.18 8.16 4.55
C GLU A 123 11.56 8.75 4.82
N VAL A 124 11.80 9.22 6.05
CA VAL A 124 13.14 9.64 6.47
C VAL A 124 14.08 8.44 6.41
N PHE A 125 13.64 7.29 6.93
CA PHE A 125 14.43 6.06 6.93
C PHE A 125 14.87 5.59 5.54
N LYS A 126 13.99 5.73 4.54
CA LYS A 126 14.30 5.43 3.14
C LYS A 126 15.44 6.31 2.61
N GLU A 127 15.45 7.60 2.95
CA GLU A 127 16.52 8.53 2.57
C GLU A 127 17.85 8.14 3.24
N ILE A 128 17.83 7.78 4.51
CA ILE A 128 19.02 7.30 5.27
C ILE A 128 19.66 6.11 4.56
N LEU A 129 18.88 5.08 4.24
CA LEU A 129 19.38 3.86 3.59
C LEU A 129 19.97 4.11 2.20
N ASN A 130 19.46 5.11 1.49
CA ASN A 130 19.97 5.51 0.18
C ASN A 130 21.20 6.43 0.26
N ASN A 131 21.57 6.91 1.46
CA ASN A 131 22.71 7.78 1.62
C ASN A 131 24.03 7.07 1.22
N PRO A 132 24.92 7.71 0.45
CA PRO A 132 26.23 7.16 0.06
C PRO A 132 27.16 6.82 1.25
N ALA A 133 27.01 7.49 2.39
CA ALA A 133 27.82 7.24 3.59
C ALA A 133 27.60 5.86 4.19
N ILE A 134 26.45 5.23 3.95
CA ILE A 134 26.17 3.86 4.40
C ILE A 134 26.76 2.87 3.38
N SER A 135 27.87 2.26 3.76
CA SER A 135 28.53 1.19 2.99
C SER A 135 27.70 -0.10 2.98
N LEU A 136 27.96 -0.98 2.00
CA LEU A 136 27.37 -2.32 1.97
C LEU A 136 27.62 -3.10 3.26
N THR A 137 28.84 -3.03 3.80
CA THR A 137 29.22 -3.73 5.04
C THR A 137 28.43 -3.24 6.24
N MET A 138 28.25 -1.92 6.36
CA MET A 138 27.43 -1.32 7.42
C MET A 138 25.96 -1.75 7.32
N LEU A 139 25.43 -1.82 6.10
CA LEU A 139 24.05 -2.19 5.84
C LEU A 139 23.79 -3.69 6.06
N VAL A 140 24.75 -4.56 5.71
CA VAL A 140 24.73 -5.99 6.09
C VAL A 140 24.73 -6.15 7.60
N ARG A 141 25.58 -5.41 8.31
CA ARG A 141 25.61 -5.46 9.78
C ARG A 141 24.30 -4.97 10.39
N PHE A 142 23.71 -3.92 9.83
CA PHE A 142 22.41 -3.41 10.25
C PHE A 142 21.31 -4.47 10.11
N ILE A 143 21.24 -5.13 8.95
CA ILE A 143 20.30 -6.23 8.68
C ILE A 143 20.47 -7.35 9.71
N GLN A 144 21.71 -7.78 9.98
CA GLN A 144 21.98 -8.79 11.00
C GLN A 144 21.49 -8.39 12.40
N LEU A 145 21.59 -7.11 12.76
CA LEU A 145 21.11 -6.61 14.05
C LEU A 145 19.58 -6.60 14.11
N LEU A 146 18.90 -6.21 13.04
CA LEU A 146 17.45 -6.29 12.92
C LEU A 146 16.94 -7.74 13.00
N GLU A 147 17.60 -8.67 12.31
CA GLU A 147 17.26 -10.11 12.33
C GLU A 147 17.41 -10.72 13.72
N LYS A 148 18.48 -10.37 14.45
CA LYS A 148 18.72 -10.88 15.81
C LYS A 148 17.73 -10.38 16.85
N ARG A 149 17.06 -9.25 16.61
CA ARG A 149 16.17 -8.61 17.59
C ARG A 149 14.80 -9.29 17.70
N GLY A 150 14.35 -10.01 16.66
CA GLY A 150 13.06 -10.69 16.65
C GLY A 150 11.90 -9.84 16.10
N HIS A 151 10.81 -10.52 15.74
CA HIS A 151 9.75 -10.07 14.83
C HIS A 151 8.74 -9.08 15.43
N GLY A 152 9.13 -7.80 15.53
CA GLY A 152 8.18 -6.70 15.64
C GLY A 152 7.73 -6.23 14.26
N ARG A 153 6.42 -5.98 14.06
CA ARG A 153 5.86 -5.53 12.75
C ARG A 153 6.58 -4.30 12.16
N ARG A 154 7.11 -3.41 13.02
CA ARG A 154 7.91 -2.25 12.59
C ARG A 154 9.34 -2.62 12.17
N ASP A 155 10.01 -3.48 12.94
CA ASP A 155 11.37 -3.92 12.64
C ASP A 155 11.38 -4.78 11.36
N GLU A 156 10.30 -5.51 11.05
CA GLU A 156 10.12 -6.20 9.77
C GLU A 156 10.01 -5.24 8.57
N ILE A 157 9.31 -4.11 8.74
CA ILE A 157 9.23 -3.08 7.69
C ILE A 157 10.63 -2.51 7.42
N PHE A 158 11.36 -2.14 8.47
CA PHE A 158 12.72 -1.62 8.33
C PHE A 158 13.71 -2.65 7.78
N LEU A 159 13.55 -3.92 8.16
CA LEU A 159 14.34 -5.03 7.62
C LEU A 159 14.11 -5.19 6.11
N ASN A 160 12.85 -5.16 5.67
CA ASN A 160 12.51 -5.23 4.25
C ASN A 160 13.08 -4.04 3.48
N MET A 161 12.94 -2.82 4.01
CA MET A 161 13.53 -1.62 3.42
C MET A 161 15.05 -1.72 3.31
N ALA A 162 15.72 -2.20 4.36
CA ALA A 162 17.16 -2.38 4.36
C ALA A 162 17.60 -3.45 3.33
N ARG A 163 16.90 -4.59 3.25
CA ARG A 163 17.19 -5.63 2.24
C ARG A 163 17.01 -5.11 0.81
N GLN A 164 15.95 -4.35 0.55
CA GLN A 164 15.76 -3.70 -0.74
C GLN A 164 16.89 -2.70 -1.06
N ALA A 165 17.28 -1.86 -0.09
CA ALA A 165 18.39 -0.93 -0.26
C ALA A 165 19.72 -1.67 -0.52
N LEU A 166 19.95 -2.82 0.14
CA LEU A 166 21.11 -3.67 -0.11
C LEU A 166 21.15 -4.18 -1.55
N SER A 167 20.03 -4.75 -2.02
CA SER A 167 19.90 -5.26 -3.39
C SER A 167 20.15 -4.15 -4.42
N ARG A 168 19.52 -2.98 -4.25
CA ARG A 168 19.74 -1.82 -5.13
C ARG A 168 21.21 -1.39 -5.15
N LYS A 169 21.87 -1.28 -3.99
CA LYS A 169 23.29 -0.90 -3.92
C LYS A 169 24.21 -1.95 -4.55
N LYS A 170 23.92 -3.25 -4.40
CA LYS A 170 24.66 -4.33 -5.08
C LYS A 170 24.53 -4.22 -6.60
N ASP A 171 23.30 -4.07 -7.11
CA ASP A 171 23.03 -3.93 -8.54
C ASP A 171 23.72 -2.70 -9.13
N GLN A 172 23.73 -1.59 -8.39
CA GLN A 172 24.46 -0.38 -8.79
C GLN A 172 25.97 -0.60 -8.92
N ILE A 173 26.58 -1.31 -7.98
CA ILE A 173 28.02 -1.63 -8.05
C ILE A 173 28.33 -2.53 -9.25
N ILE A 174 27.48 -3.52 -9.54
CA ILE A 174 27.62 -4.39 -10.72
C ILE A 174 27.49 -3.57 -12.01
N LYS A 175 26.46 -2.73 -12.10
CA LYS A 175 26.26 -1.82 -13.25
C LYS A 175 27.46 -0.90 -13.46
N LEU A 176 28.06 -0.37 -12.38
CA LEU A 176 29.24 0.49 -12.45
C LEU A 176 30.52 -0.26 -12.82
N SER A 177 30.71 -1.48 -12.35
CA SER A 177 31.86 -2.31 -12.72
C SER A 177 31.80 -2.69 -14.20
N ILE A 178 30.60 -3.00 -14.71
CA ILE A 178 30.35 -3.22 -16.14
C ILE A 178 30.71 -1.95 -16.93
N LEU A 179 30.20 -0.78 -16.53
CA LEU A 179 30.50 0.49 -17.22
C LEU A 179 32.01 0.77 -17.25
N GLN A 180 32.71 0.61 -16.13
CA GLN A 180 34.15 0.80 -16.06
C GLN A 180 34.89 -0.17 -16.98
N ARG A 181 34.45 -1.44 -17.05
CA ARG A 181 35.03 -2.44 -17.96
C ARG A 181 34.81 -2.07 -19.42
N LEU A 182 33.61 -1.63 -19.80
CA LEU A 182 33.29 -1.19 -21.16
C LEU A 182 34.18 -0.02 -21.59
N LEU A 183 34.46 0.90 -20.66
CA LEU A 183 35.28 2.08 -20.91
C LEU A 183 36.80 1.84 -20.90
N ARG A 184 37.27 0.68 -20.44
CA ARG A 184 38.69 0.29 -20.58
C ARG A 184 39.07 -0.04 -22.02
N ASN A 185 38.11 -0.45 -22.85
CA ASN A 185 38.32 -0.74 -24.27
C ASN A 185 37.30 -0.01 -25.15
N PRO A 186 37.37 1.34 -25.22
CA PRO A 186 36.39 2.16 -25.93
C PRO A 186 36.49 2.06 -27.46
N LYS A 187 37.53 1.36 -27.97
CA LYS A 187 37.76 1.21 -29.41
C LYS A 187 36.70 0.34 -30.10
N SER A 188 36.05 -0.57 -29.36
CA SER A 188 35.01 -1.46 -29.90
C SER A 188 33.65 -0.77 -29.95
N GLN A 189 33.03 -0.76 -31.13
CA GLN A 189 31.68 -0.22 -31.35
C GLN A 189 30.64 -0.89 -30.42
N ARG A 190 30.75 -2.20 -30.19
CA ARG A 190 29.87 -2.94 -29.27
C ARG A 190 29.93 -2.41 -27.83
N ASN A 191 31.11 -1.96 -27.39
CA ASN A 191 31.27 -1.40 -26.05
C ASN A 191 30.61 -0.02 -25.94
N ILE A 192 30.68 0.79 -27.01
CA ILE A 192 30.04 2.10 -27.09
C ILE A 192 28.50 1.97 -27.07
N GLU A 193 27.96 1.02 -27.83
CA GLU A 193 26.52 0.72 -27.83
C GLU A 193 26.04 0.21 -26.47
N ALA A 194 26.84 -0.61 -25.79
CA ALA A 194 26.55 -1.08 -24.44
C ALA A 194 26.57 0.03 -23.36
N ILE A 195 27.16 1.20 -23.64
CA ILE A 195 27.13 2.37 -22.73
C ILE A 195 25.79 3.11 -22.80
N LEU A 196 25.11 3.09 -23.95
CA LEU A 196 23.90 3.90 -24.19
C LEU A 196 22.77 3.69 -23.16
N PRO A 197 22.45 2.46 -22.73
CA PRO A 197 21.40 2.25 -21.72
C PRO A 197 21.69 2.96 -20.40
N PHE A 198 22.96 3.14 -20.04
CA PHE A 198 23.36 3.82 -18.81
C PHE A 198 23.13 5.35 -18.87
N LEU A 199 23.07 5.94 -20.07
CA LEU A 199 22.79 7.36 -20.27
C LEU A 199 21.31 7.70 -20.06
N VAL A 200 20.44 6.71 -20.21
CA VAL A 200 18.98 6.85 -20.11
C VAL A 200 18.47 6.46 -18.71
N ALA A 201 19.31 5.84 -17.88
CA ALA A 201 18.94 5.34 -16.56
C ALA A 201 18.46 6.45 -15.62
N GLU A 202 17.34 6.19 -14.94
CA GLU A 202 16.69 7.17 -14.03
C GLU A 202 17.23 7.12 -12.60
N GLU A 203 18.06 6.13 -12.27
CA GLU A 203 18.67 5.99 -10.95
C GLU A 203 19.69 7.11 -10.68
N SER A 204 19.40 8.01 -9.73
CA SER A 204 20.19 9.22 -9.43
C SER A 204 21.66 8.94 -9.11
N LEU A 205 21.94 7.86 -8.37
CA LEU A 205 23.31 7.45 -8.01
C LEU A 205 24.08 6.90 -9.22
N LEU A 206 23.45 6.04 -10.02
CA LEU A 206 24.04 5.50 -11.24
C LEU A 206 24.32 6.62 -12.24
N LYS A 207 23.37 7.55 -12.41
CA LYS A 207 23.52 8.74 -13.26
C LYS A 207 24.72 9.59 -12.84
N LYS A 208 24.88 9.88 -11.55
CA LYS A 208 26.06 10.62 -11.01
C LYS A 208 27.38 9.88 -11.27
N ALA A 209 27.38 8.56 -11.09
CA ALA A 209 28.59 7.78 -11.27
C ALA A 209 28.96 7.62 -12.77
N VAL A 210 27.98 7.39 -13.65
CA VAL A 210 28.16 7.44 -15.12
C VAL A 210 28.68 8.81 -15.53
N PHE A 211 28.11 9.89 -14.99
CA PHE A 211 28.54 11.26 -15.27
C PHE A 211 30.02 11.45 -14.90
N ASN A 212 30.42 11.06 -13.70
CA ASN A 212 31.80 11.20 -13.22
C ASN A 212 32.79 10.38 -14.06
N VAL A 213 32.38 9.19 -14.50
CA VAL A 213 33.20 8.33 -15.34
C VAL A 213 33.34 8.93 -16.75
N LEU A 214 32.23 9.24 -17.42
CA LEU A 214 32.22 9.85 -18.76
C LEU A 214 32.74 11.28 -18.78
N ARG A 215 32.84 11.97 -17.65
CA ARG A 215 33.53 13.25 -17.53
C ARG A 215 35.05 13.10 -17.60
N ARG A 216 35.60 11.92 -17.28
CA ARG A 216 37.06 11.66 -17.18
C ARG A 216 37.66 10.91 -18.37
N ILE A 217 36.83 10.40 -19.28
CA ILE A 217 37.31 9.70 -20.49
C ILE A 217 38.01 10.65 -21.48
N ASP A 218 38.86 10.11 -22.33
CA ASP A 218 39.50 10.88 -23.41
C ASP A 218 38.47 11.41 -24.43
N GLN A 219 38.89 12.40 -25.21
CA GLN A 219 38.01 13.11 -26.14
C GLN A 219 37.54 12.25 -27.31
N GLU A 220 38.38 11.32 -27.77
CA GLU A 220 38.07 10.45 -28.91
C GLU A 220 37.02 9.41 -28.53
N THR A 221 37.12 8.84 -27.33
CA THR A 221 36.07 7.99 -26.74
C THR A 221 34.75 8.75 -26.59
N LEU A 222 34.79 9.98 -26.08
CA LEU A 222 33.58 10.80 -25.93
C LEU A 222 32.93 11.10 -27.29
N LYS A 223 33.73 11.41 -28.32
CA LYS A 223 33.26 11.63 -29.70
C LYS A 223 32.53 10.40 -30.24
N ARG A 224 33.06 9.19 -30.03
CA ARG A 224 32.40 7.93 -30.42
C ARG A 224 31.07 7.72 -29.71
N VAL A 225 31.00 8.00 -28.41
CA VAL A 225 29.74 7.94 -27.65
C VAL A 225 28.73 8.95 -28.21
N VAL A 226 29.14 10.19 -28.49
CA VAL A 226 28.28 11.22 -29.08
C VAL A 226 27.74 10.78 -30.43
N VAL A 227 28.60 10.31 -31.35
CA VAL A 227 28.18 9.83 -32.67
C VAL A 227 27.16 8.69 -32.55
N SER A 228 27.37 7.77 -31.61
CA SER A 228 26.44 6.68 -31.34
C SER A 228 25.08 7.17 -30.81
N VAL A 229 25.06 8.19 -29.96
CA VAL A 229 23.81 8.80 -29.46
C VAL A 229 23.05 9.57 -30.56
N LEU A 230 23.75 10.16 -31.53
CA LEU A 230 23.12 10.87 -32.65
C LEU A 230 22.34 9.93 -33.59
N ASN A 231 22.70 8.64 -33.62
CA ASN A 231 22.02 7.63 -34.43
C ASN A 231 20.71 7.17 -33.76
N ARG A 232 19.57 7.49 -34.39
CA ARG A 232 18.23 7.11 -33.88
C ARG A 232 18.04 5.59 -33.77
N LYS A 233 18.71 4.78 -34.61
CA LYS A 233 18.57 3.31 -34.62
C LYS A 233 19.01 2.65 -33.32
N ASN A 234 19.82 3.33 -32.51
CA ASN A 234 20.35 2.82 -31.26
C ASN A 234 19.37 2.96 -30.07
N PHE A 235 18.21 3.58 -30.28
CA PHE A 235 17.23 3.84 -29.24
C PHE A 235 15.86 3.27 -29.62
N LYS A 236 15.14 2.77 -28.60
CA LYS A 236 13.79 2.25 -28.81
C LYS A 236 12.76 3.35 -29.01
N SER A 237 13.01 4.54 -28.47
CA SER A 237 12.10 5.68 -28.62
C SER A 237 12.81 7.04 -28.63
N PRO A 238 12.16 8.09 -29.21
CA PRO A 238 12.69 9.45 -29.21
C PRO A 238 12.97 9.99 -27.81
N LEU A 239 12.16 9.61 -26.81
CA LEU A 239 12.35 10.00 -25.41
C LEU A 239 13.67 9.48 -24.85
N GLN A 240 14.05 8.24 -25.16
CA GLN A 240 15.34 7.68 -24.71
C GLN A 240 16.51 8.44 -25.31
N GLN A 241 16.43 8.74 -26.62
CA GLN A 241 17.45 9.51 -27.31
C GLN A 241 17.55 10.94 -26.74
N PHE A 242 16.42 11.60 -26.49
CA PHE A 242 16.36 12.92 -25.88
C PHE A 242 17.03 12.97 -24.50
N LYS A 243 16.76 11.97 -23.65
CA LYS A 243 17.39 11.83 -22.33
C LYS A 243 18.91 11.66 -22.43
N ALA A 244 19.37 10.78 -23.32
CA ALA A 244 20.80 10.55 -23.54
C ALA A 244 21.51 11.81 -24.06
N LEU A 245 20.90 12.53 -25.01
CA LEU A 245 21.42 13.80 -25.54
C LEU A 245 21.54 14.86 -24.43
N SER A 246 20.49 15.01 -23.61
CA SER A 246 20.48 15.98 -22.52
C SER A 246 21.55 15.67 -21.47
N PHE A 247 21.75 14.39 -21.17
CA PHE A 247 22.80 13.95 -20.26
C PHE A 247 24.22 14.18 -20.81
N LEU A 248 24.45 13.91 -22.11
CA LEU A 248 25.74 14.18 -22.75
C LEU A 248 26.03 15.68 -22.87
N LEU A 249 25.02 16.51 -23.12
CA LEU A 249 25.17 17.96 -23.07
C LEU A 249 25.71 18.36 -21.70
N GLU A 250 25.07 17.96 -20.60
CA GLU A 250 25.55 18.28 -19.25
C GLU A 250 27.04 17.94 -19.03
N ILE A 251 27.50 16.80 -19.57
CA ILE A 251 28.92 16.39 -19.52
C ILE A 251 29.80 17.35 -20.33
N VAL A 252 29.44 17.65 -21.57
CA VAL A 252 30.20 18.53 -22.46
C VAL A 252 30.25 19.95 -21.90
N GLN A 253 29.15 20.46 -21.33
CA GLN A 253 29.10 21.76 -20.67
C GLN A 253 30.08 21.82 -19.49
N LYS A 254 30.03 20.83 -18.61
CA LYS A 254 30.92 20.79 -17.43
C LYS A 254 32.38 20.65 -17.82
N ARG A 255 32.71 19.95 -18.92
CA ARG A 255 34.07 19.92 -19.47
C ARG A 255 34.52 21.30 -19.95
N ARG A 256 33.66 22.03 -20.67
CA ARG A 256 33.91 23.42 -21.11
C ARG A 256 34.15 24.36 -19.92
N GLU A 257 33.28 24.33 -18.92
CA GLU A 257 33.41 25.18 -17.72
C GLU A 257 34.69 24.88 -16.91
N SER A 258 35.12 23.60 -16.88
CA SER A 258 36.25 23.19 -16.05
C SER A 258 37.64 23.49 -16.63
N ASN A 259 37.76 23.98 -17.87
CA ASN A 259 39.03 24.22 -18.58
C ASN A 259 40.09 23.14 -18.30
N ASN A 260 39.67 21.88 -18.18
CA ASN A 260 40.53 20.81 -17.70
C ASN A 260 41.50 20.41 -18.83
N LEU A 261 42.61 21.12 -18.88
CA LEU A 261 43.78 20.97 -19.77
C LEU A 261 44.51 19.62 -19.65
N ARG A 262 43.98 18.66 -18.87
CA ARG A 262 44.61 17.33 -18.68
C ARG A 262 44.44 16.37 -19.85
N PHE A 263 43.77 16.78 -20.93
CA PHE A 263 43.29 15.84 -21.97
C PHE A 263 43.67 16.22 -23.40
N SER A 264 44.50 17.26 -23.58
CA SER A 264 45.21 17.61 -24.81
C SER A 264 46.33 18.58 -24.45
N GLU A 265 47.53 18.44 -25.03
CA GLU A 265 48.67 19.33 -24.80
C GLU A 265 48.44 20.74 -25.40
N ASP A 266 47.40 20.93 -26.22
CA ASP A 266 47.11 22.19 -26.89
C ASP A 266 45.67 22.70 -26.63
N PRO A 267 45.50 23.78 -25.83
CA PRO A 267 44.22 24.43 -25.62
C PRO A 267 43.51 24.87 -26.90
N GLN A 268 44.26 25.19 -27.98
CA GLN A 268 43.70 25.72 -29.23
C GLN A 268 42.93 24.69 -30.06
N VAL A 269 43.21 23.39 -29.88
CA VAL A 269 42.49 22.29 -30.55
C VAL A 269 41.29 21.80 -29.72
N PHE A 270 41.37 21.92 -28.40
CA PHE A 270 40.42 21.33 -27.45
C PHE A 270 39.08 22.10 -27.34
N THR A 271 39.13 23.43 -27.29
CA THR A 271 37.94 24.30 -27.18
C THR A 271 37.04 24.24 -28.42
N PRO A 272 37.55 24.30 -29.67
CA PRO A 272 36.73 24.19 -30.88
C PRO A 272 36.01 22.84 -31.01
N HIS A 273 36.63 21.74 -30.59
CA HIS A 273 36.04 20.41 -30.70
C HIS A 273 34.87 20.19 -29.72
N ASN A 274 35.02 20.61 -28.46
CA ASN A 274 33.89 20.53 -27.51
C ASN A 274 32.76 21.47 -27.92
N GLU A 275 33.07 22.59 -28.56
CA GLU A 275 32.08 23.48 -29.17
C GLU A 275 31.32 22.85 -30.33
N TYR A 276 32.04 22.14 -31.19
CA TYR A 276 31.43 21.38 -32.28
C TYR A 276 30.48 20.29 -31.76
N LEU A 277 30.91 19.47 -30.79
CA LEU A 277 30.08 18.43 -30.18
C LEU A 277 28.86 19.04 -29.48
N TRP A 278 29.02 20.15 -28.76
CA TRP A 278 27.92 20.88 -28.14
C TRP A 278 26.88 21.34 -29.17
N LYS A 279 27.32 21.99 -30.26
CA LYS A 279 26.44 22.46 -31.34
C LYS A 279 25.70 21.30 -32.01
N LEU A 280 26.37 20.18 -32.26
CA LEU A 280 25.74 18.97 -32.83
C LEU A 280 24.65 18.38 -31.92
N LEU A 281 24.99 18.14 -30.64
CA LEU A 281 24.06 17.58 -29.66
C LEU A 281 22.84 18.51 -29.48
N THR A 282 23.09 19.82 -29.37
CA THR A 282 22.04 20.84 -29.26
C THR A 282 21.14 20.80 -30.49
N ARG A 283 21.69 20.88 -31.71
CA ARG A 283 20.90 20.83 -32.94
C ARG A 283 20.03 19.57 -33.02
N LYS A 284 20.59 18.40 -32.68
CA LYS A 284 19.82 17.15 -32.68
C LYS A 284 18.71 17.15 -31.62
N ARG A 285 18.99 17.65 -30.42
CA ARG A 285 18.01 17.80 -29.33
C ARG A 285 16.84 18.67 -29.77
N TYR A 286 17.11 19.82 -30.38
CA TYR A 286 16.08 20.73 -30.91
C TYR A 286 15.24 20.06 -32.02
N ASN A 287 15.85 19.29 -32.91
CA ASN A 287 15.11 18.59 -33.95
C ASN A 287 14.14 17.56 -33.37
N ILE A 288 14.49 16.86 -32.29
CA ILE A 288 13.58 15.94 -31.61
C ILE A 288 12.38 16.70 -31.02
N VAL A 289 12.63 17.84 -30.36
CA VAL A 289 11.54 18.67 -29.81
C VAL A 289 10.63 19.19 -30.92
N LYS A 290 11.19 19.63 -32.06
CA LYS A 290 10.38 20.05 -33.22
C LYS A 290 9.49 18.92 -33.75
N SER A 291 9.99 17.70 -33.83
CA SER A 291 9.18 16.55 -34.25
C SER A 291 8.08 16.16 -33.26
N CYS A 292 8.11 16.66 -32.02
CA CYS A 292 6.99 16.47 -31.09
C CYS A 292 5.73 17.24 -31.52
N ALA A 293 5.86 18.26 -32.38
CA ALA A 293 4.71 19.00 -32.92
C ALA A 293 3.86 18.17 -33.90
N ASP A 294 4.44 17.13 -34.49
CA ASP A 294 3.77 16.27 -35.47
C ASP A 294 2.69 15.38 -34.80
N ASP A 295 2.88 15.04 -33.52
CA ASP A 295 1.95 14.25 -32.72
C ASP A 295 2.06 14.65 -31.23
N PRO A 296 1.43 15.77 -30.82
CA PRO A 296 1.53 16.27 -29.45
C PRO A 296 0.78 15.40 -28.44
N ALA A 297 -0.09 14.49 -28.89
CA ALA A 297 -0.85 13.56 -28.03
C ALA A 297 -0.03 12.31 -27.66
N ASN A 298 1.07 12.02 -28.37
CA ASN A 298 1.94 10.91 -28.05
C ASN A 298 2.58 11.07 -26.66
N PHE A 299 2.45 10.06 -25.79
CA PHE A 299 2.98 10.14 -24.43
C PHE A 299 4.51 10.34 -24.36
N ASP A 300 5.28 9.80 -25.30
CA ASP A 300 6.72 10.05 -25.33
C ASP A 300 7.02 11.52 -25.68
N ASN A 301 6.23 12.13 -26.57
CA ASN A 301 6.34 13.54 -26.93
C ASN A 301 5.92 14.44 -25.76
N ILE A 302 4.82 14.14 -25.08
CA ILE A 302 4.39 14.85 -23.87
C ILE A 302 5.49 14.82 -22.81
N LEU A 303 6.12 13.66 -22.59
CA LEU A 303 7.23 13.54 -21.64
C LEU A 303 8.46 14.34 -22.06
N ILE A 304 8.82 14.34 -23.36
CA ILE A 304 9.91 15.20 -23.88
C ILE A 304 9.59 16.67 -23.61
N LEU A 305 8.39 17.13 -23.96
CA LEU A 305 7.97 18.52 -23.76
C LEU A 305 7.96 18.90 -22.27
N THR A 306 7.51 17.99 -21.41
CA THR A 306 7.56 18.18 -19.95
C THR A 306 9.00 18.38 -19.45
N TYR A 307 9.96 17.56 -19.92
CA TYR A 307 11.37 17.76 -19.60
C TYR A 307 11.90 19.09 -20.12
N CYS A 308 11.44 19.53 -21.29
CA CYS A 308 11.88 20.80 -21.88
C CYS A 308 11.42 22.00 -21.04
N HIS A 309 10.21 21.96 -20.48
CA HIS A 309 9.68 23.04 -19.64
C HIS A 309 10.51 23.28 -18.38
N VAL A 310 11.11 22.25 -17.80
CA VAL A 310 12.00 22.38 -16.64
C VAL A 310 13.49 22.49 -17.01
N ASP A 311 13.84 22.56 -18.30
CA ASP A 311 15.22 22.67 -18.77
C ASP A 311 15.80 24.07 -18.47
N LYS A 312 17.13 24.14 -18.35
CA LYS A 312 17.86 25.41 -18.14
C LYS A 312 17.92 26.25 -19.41
N ASP A 313 17.77 25.64 -20.58
CA ASP A 313 17.82 26.28 -21.89
C ASP A 313 16.51 27.04 -22.18
N SER A 314 16.58 28.38 -22.10
CA SER A 314 15.43 29.26 -22.34
C SER A 314 14.84 29.14 -23.74
N GLN A 315 15.63 28.84 -24.77
CA GLN A 315 15.15 28.69 -26.14
C GLN A 315 14.39 27.37 -26.30
N LEU A 316 14.84 26.31 -25.64
CA LEU A 316 14.15 25.01 -25.61
C LEU A 316 12.79 25.13 -24.91
N ARG A 317 12.73 25.88 -23.80
CA ARG A 317 11.46 26.20 -23.11
C ARG A 317 10.49 26.95 -24.01
N LYS A 318 10.97 28.01 -24.68
CA LYS A 318 10.14 28.78 -25.64
C LYS A 318 9.62 27.89 -26.77
N LEU A 319 10.44 26.95 -27.26
CA LEU A 319 10.02 26.01 -28.29
C LEU A 319 8.96 25.03 -27.77
N ALA A 320 9.16 24.46 -26.58
CA ALA A 320 8.20 23.55 -25.97
C ALA A 320 6.86 24.22 -25.69
N ALA A 321 6.88 25.44 -25.14
CA ALA A 321 5.68 26.24 -24.88
C ALA A 321 4.89 26.63 -26.14
N LYS A 322 5.55 26.70 -27.31
CA LYS A 322 4.86 26.89 -28.59
C LYS A 322 4.15 25.64 -29.09
N ILE A 323 4.57 24.45 -28.63
CA ILE A 323 3.98 23.17 -29.03
C ILE A 323 2.87 22.79 -28.06
N LEU A 324 3.16 22.82 -26.75
CA LEU A 324 2.23 22.46 -25.69
C LEU A 324 2.59 23.21 -24.41
N THR A 325 1.65 23.93 -23.82
CA THR A 325 1.89 24.69 -22.58
C THR A 325 1.98 23.75 -21.38
N VAL A 326 2.46 24.25 -20.22
CA VAL A 326 2.50 23.44 -19.01
C VAL A 326 1.08 23.14 -18.51
N GLU A 327 0.17 24.08 -18.66
CA GLU A 327 -1.26 23.94 -18.40
C GLU A 327 -1.86 22.79 -19.22
N ASP A 328 -1.66 22.78 -20.54
CA ASP A 328 -2.18 21.72 -21.42
C ASP A 328 -1.60 20.34 -21.02
N ILE A 329 -0.32 20.29 -20.65
CA ILE A 329 0.33 19.06 -20.16
C ILE A 329 -0.33 18.58 -18.86
N LEU A 330 -0.64 19.47 -17.93
CA LEU A 330 -1.33 19.13 -16.69
C LEU A 330 -2.77 18.69 -16.93
N GLU A 331 -3.49 19.33 -17.85
CA GLU A 331 -4.84 18.92 -18.27
C GLU A 331 -4.82 17.52 -18.87
N LEU A 332 -3.92 17.26 -19.83
CA LEU A 332 -3.71 15.93 -20.40
C LEU A 332 -3.30 14.91 -19.34
N ALA A 333 -2.43 15.28 -18.40
CA ALA A 333 -2.04 14.40 -17.30
C ALA A 333 -3.25 14.04 -16.42
N ASN A 334 -4.11 15.01 -16.12
CA ASN A 334 -5.31 14.83 -15.29
C ASN A 334 -6.46 14.10 -16.00
N ASP A 335 -6.35 13.87 -17.31
CA ASP A 335 -7.34 13.17 -18.12
C ASP A 335 -7.43 11.67 -17.73
N LEU A 336 -8.67 11.16 -17.74
CA LEU A 336 -9.01 9.76 -17.46
C LEU A 336 -8.62 8.79 -18.59
N SER A 337 -7.92 9.23 -19.62
CA SER A 337 -7.32 8.39 -20.67
C SER A 337 -5.80 8.22 -20.49
N THR A 338 -5.10 9.16 -19.84
CA THR A 338 -3.63 9.14 -19.71
C THR A 338 -3.10 8.00 -18.83
N PRO A 339 -2.17 7.15 -19.32
CA PRO A 339 -1.59 6.08 -18.53
C PRO A 339 -0.90 6.62 -17.28
N ARG A 340 -1.17 6.01 -16.14
CA ARG A 340 -0.61 6.40 -14.84
C ARG A 340 0.92 6.53 -14.81
N LYS A 341 1.63 5.65 -15.53
CA LYS A 341 3.10 5.73 -15.63
C LYS A 341 3.56 7.05 -16.24
N VAL A 342 2.78 7.58 -17.18
CA VAL A 342 3.01 8.86 -17.84
C VAL A 342 2.59 10.00 -16.90
N PHE A 343 1.38 9.96 -16.32
CA PHE A 343 0.90 10.93 -15.33
C PHE A 343 1.92 11.19 -14.21
N LYS A 344 2.35 10.13 -13.52
CA LYS A 344 3.35 10.23 -12.42
C LYS A 344 4.64 10.86 -12.87
N LYS A 345 5.08 10.50 -14.07
CA LYS A 345 6.35 10.94 -14.59
C LYS A 345 6.28 12.41 -14.95
N ILE A 346 5.18 12.86 -15.59
CA ILE A 346 4.89 14.26 -15.83
C ILE A 346 4.95 15.05 -14.53
N LEU A 347 4.16 14.64 -13.52
CA LEU A 347 4.12 15.34 -12.24
C LEU A 347 5.49 15.38 -11.54
N SER A 348 6.22 14.25 -11.49
CA SER A 348 7.56 14.21 -10.88
C SER A 348 8.60 15.09 -11.58
N ILE A 349 8.43 15.35 -12.87
CA ILE A 349 9.29 16.27 -13.61
C ILE A 349 8.90 17.70 -13.23
N LEU A 350 7.60 18.01 -13.26
CA LEU A 350 7.06 19.35 -12.96
C LEU A 350 7.16 19.75 -11.48
N GLU A 351 7.37 18.82 -10.54
CA GLU A 351 7.76 19.14 -9.16
C GLU A 351 9.04 19.98 -9.08
N ASN A 352 9.90 19.90 -10.11
CA ASN A 352 11.14 20.68 -10.20
C ASN A 352 10.99 21.95 -11.06
N HIS A 353 9.76 22.36 -11.37
CA HIS A 353 9.50 23.57 -12.14
C HIS A 353 9.94 24.82 -11.35
N PHE A 354 10.43 25.84 -12.06
CA PHE A 354 10.96 27.07 -11.46
C PHE A 354 9.85 28.02 -10.97
N ASP A 355 8.63 27.83 -11.47
CA ASP A 355 7.44 28.58 -11.09
C ASP A 355 6.68 27.84 -9.98
N GLU A 356 6.57 28.48 -8.82
CA GLU A 356 5.89 27.95 -7.64
C GLU A 356 4.39 27.73 -7.87
N SER A 357 3.76 28.51 -8.76
CA SER A 357 2.34 28.33 -9.11
C SER A 357 2.11 26.97 -9.79
N ILE A 358 3.03 26.54 -10.65
CA ILE A 358 2.99 25.23 -11.32
C ILE A 358 3.24 24.11 -10.32
N VAL A 359 4.19 24.29 -9.39
CA VAL A 359 4.42 23.32 -8.31
C VAL A 359 3.17 23.14 -7.44
N ASN A 360 2.46 24.23 -7.14
CA ASN A 360 1.19 24.17 -6.41
C ASN A 360 0.10 23.44 -7.21
N LYS A 361 -0.02 23.69 -8.53
CA LYS A 361 -0.94 22.94 -9.41
C LYS A 361 -0.60 21.45 -9.47
N VAL A 362 0.67 21.07 -9.46
CA VAL A 362 1.11 19.66 -9.39
C VAL A 362 0.61 19.00 -8.10
N MET A 363 0.72 19.70 -6.96
CA MET A 363 0.19 19.22 -5.68
C MET A 363 -1.33 19.11 -5.68
N GLU A 364 -2.03 20.06 -6.32
CA GLU A 364 -3.48 19.99 -6.52
C GLU A 364 -3.88 18.79 -7.39
N SER A 365 -3.15 18.50 -8.46
CA SER A 365 -3.33 17.31 -9.28
C SER A 365 -3.19 16.01 -8.48
N TYR A 366 -2.18 15.92 -7.62
CA TYR A 366 -2.04 14.78 -6.69
C TYR A 366 -3.25 14.66 -5.74
N TRP A 367 -3.76 15.79 -5.24
CA TRP A 367 -4.91 15.81 -4.34
C TRP A 367 -6.20 15.42 -5.06
N LYS A 368 -6.47 15.95 -6.26
CA LYS A 368 -7.62 15.60 -7.11
C LYS A 368 -7.64 14.11 -7.40
N GLU A 369 -6.51 13.52 -7.75
CA GLU A 369 -6.41 12.09 -8.00
C GLU A 369 -6.68 11.26 -6.73
N SER A 370 -6.16 11.70 -5.57
CA SER A 370 -6.49 11.08 -4.29
C SER A 370 -7.98 11.19 -3.95
N GLN A 371 -8.65 12.27 -4.34
CA GLN A 371 -10.07 12.49 -4.06
C GLN A 371 -10.93 11.61 -4.96
N ARG A 372 -10.64 11.56 -6.26
CA ARG A 372 -11.29 10.64 -7.22
C ARG A 372 -11.25 9.20 -6.73
N LEU A 373 -10.10 8.76 -6.22
CA LEU A 373 -9.96 7.42 -5.65
C LEU A 373 -10.85 7.21 -4.42
N LYS A 374 -10.97 8.19 -3.52
CA LYS A 374 -11.86 8.08 -2.35
C LYS A 374 -13.32 8.00 -2.76
N ASP A 375 -13.72 8.77 -3.76
CA ASP A 375 -15.11 8.80 -4.23
C ASP A 375 -15.49 7.49 -4.90
N ALA A 376 -14.61 6.92 -5.75
CA ALA A 376 -14.80 5.59 -6.33
C ALA A 376 -14.88 4.47 -5.26
N LEU A 377 -14.09 4.57 -4.17
CA LEU A 377 -14.17 3.63 -3.06
C LEU A 377 -15.48 3.74 -2.27
N LYS A 378 -16.05 4.95 -2.13
CA LYS A 378 -17.36 5.15 -1.50
C LYS A 378 -18.49 4.64 -2.39
N GLU A 379 -18.38 4.83 -3.69
CA GLU A 379 -19.34 4.29 -4.65
C GLU A 379 -19.36 2.76 -4.57
N MET A 380 -18.18 2.13 -4.52
CA MET A 380 -18.07 0.69 -4.28
C MET A 380 -18.76 0.26 -2.97
N GLU A 381 -18.59 0.99 -1.86
CA GLU A 381 -19.30 0.70 -0.60
C GLU A 381 -20.83 0.74 -0.79
N ARG A 382 -21.35 1.74 -1.51
CA ARG A 382 -22.80 1.89 -1.78
C ARG A 382 -23.36 0.77 -2.67
N THR A 383 -22.66 0.41 -3.73
CA THR A 383 -23.09 -0.67 -4.64
C THR A 383 -23.17 -2.00 -3.90
N VAL A 384 -22.18 -2.28 -3.05
CA VAL A 384 -22.18 -3.49 -2.23
C VAL A 384 -23.33 -3.51 -1.22
N GLN A 385 -23.62 -2.36 -0.60
CA GLN A 385 -24.76 -2.22 0.29
C GLN A 385 -26.10 -2.50 -0.43
N ALA A 386 -26.28 -1.96 -1.64
CA ALA A 386 -27.49 -2.21 -2.43
C ALA A 386 -27.69 -3.70 -2.72
N TYR A 387 -26.63 -4.43 -3.06
CA TYR A 387 -26.72 -5.87 -3.29
C TYR A 387 -27.17 -6.66 -2.06
N PHE A 388 -26.67 -6.32 -0.86
CA PHE A 388 -27.14 -6.98 0.36
C PHE A 388 -28.60 -6.72 0.63
N ASP A 389 -29.05 -5.48 0.47
CA ASP A 389 -30.44 -5.14 0.72
C ASP A 389 -31.38 -5.86 -0.26
N ILE A 390 -30.97 -6.02 -1.52
CA ILE A 390 -31.68 -6.84 -2.50
C ILE A 390 -31.74 -8.32 -2.07
N ILE A 391 -30.63 -8.93 -1.65
CA ILE A 391 -30.59 -10.34 -1.19
C ILE A 391 -31.52 -10.58 0.02
N PHE A 392 -31.53 -9.67 0.99
CA PHE A 392 -32.39 -9.83 2.17
C PHE A 392 -33.86 -9.58 1.86
N GLN A 393 -34.16 -8.67 0.95
CA GLN A 393 -35.53 -8.42 0.51
C GLN A 393 -36.11 -9.61 -0.26
N SER A 394 -35.34 -10.21 -1.18
CA SER A 394 -35.80 -11.35 -1.98
C SER A 394 -36.15 -12.56 -1.12
N LEU A 395 -35.45 -12.77 0.00
CA LEU A 395 -35.70 -13.91 0.89
C LEU A 395 -36.77 -13.64 1.96
N GLY A 396 -37.43 -12.48 1.94
CA GLY A 396 -38.50 -12.13 2.88
C GLY A 396 -38.00 -11.82 4.30
N TYR A 397 -36.72 -11.45 4.46
CA TYR A 397 -36.12 -11.16 5.77
C TYR A 397 -36.81 -10.02 6.51
N SER A 398 -37.29 -8.99 5.78
CA SER A 398 -38.07 -7.90 6.36
C SER A 398 -39.33 -8.42 7.06
N LYS A 399 -40.11 -9.26 6.39
CA LYS A 399 -41.32 -9.89 6.93
C LYS A 399 -41.04 -10.76 8.14
N ILE A 400 -39.96 -11.55 8.10
CA ILE A 400 -39.52 -12.36 9.26
C ILE A 400 -39.22 -11.46 10.46
N ASN A 401 -38.55 -10.32 10.23
CA ASN A 401 -38.20 -9.41 11.31
C ASN A 401 -39.43 -8.68 11.87
N ASP A 402 -40.40 -8.35 11.02
CA ASP A 402 -41.70 -7.79 11.44
C ASP A 402 -42.43 -8.80 12.34
N TYR A 403 -42.49 -10.08 11.95
CA TYR A 403 -43.11 -11.14 12.74
C TYR A 403 -42.39 -11.38 14.08
N ARG A 404 -41.05 -11.37 14.09
CA ARG A 404 -40.26 -11.45 15.33
C ARG A 404 -40.55 -10.29 16.28
N THR A 405 -40.66 -9.07 15.75
CA THR A 405 -40.97 -7.88 16.56
C THR A 405 -42.34 -8.00 17.24
N VAL A 406 -43.34 -8.53 16.52
CA VAL A 406 -44.66 -8.82 17.11
C VAL A 406 -44.55 -9.86 18.23
N LEU A 407 -43.85 -10.96 17.99
CA LEU A 407 -43.65 -12.01 18.99
C LEU A 407 -42.90 -11.51 20.24
N ASP A 408 -41.84 -10.72 20.06
CA ASP A 408 -41.09 -10.14 21.16
C ASP A 408 -41.96 -9.19 21.98
N THR A 409 -42.80 -8.40 21.31
CA THR A 409 -43.76 -7.49 21.96
C THR A 409 -44.82 -8.26 22.76
N LEU A 410 -45.36 -9.35 22.22
CA LEU A 410 -46.31 -10.23 22.93
C LEU A 410 -45.66 -10.90 24.13
N SER A 411 -44.44 -11.42 23.97
CA SER A 411 -43.70 -12.05 25.08
C SER A 411 -43.38 -11.05 26.19
N PHE A 412 -43.07 -9.80 25.84
CA PHE A 412 -42.86 -8.72 26.80
C PHE A 412 -44.17 -8.37 27.52
N ALA A 413 -45.29 -8.24 26.79
CA ALA A 413 -46.60 -7.96 27.35
C ALA A 413 -47.03 -9.06 28.34
N LEU A 414 -46.92 -10.35 27.95
CA LEU A 414 -47.17 -11.49 28.85
C LEU A 414 -46.29 -11.46 30.09
N LYS A 415 -45.01 -11.09 29.94
CA LYS A 415 -44.08 -10.98 31.06
C LYS A 415 -44.45 -9.83 32.01
N GLN A 416 -45.03 -8.73 31.51
CA GLN A 416 -45.55 -7.66 32.38
C GLN A 416 -46.85 -8.09 33.05
N LEU A 417 -47.78 -8.73 32.33
CA LEU A 417 -49.03 -9.25 32.88
C LEU A 417 -48.79 -10.24 34.02
N LYS A 418 -47.83 -11.16 33.85
CA LYS A 418 -47.40 -12.10 34.90
C LYS A 418 -46.89 -11.44 36.18
N LYS A 419 -46.39 -10.20 36.12
CA LYS A 419 -45.95 -9.48 37.34
C LYS A 419 -47.12 -8.97 38.17
N PHE A 420 -48.27 -8.73 37.54
CA PHE A 420 -49.49 -8.26 38.18
C PHE A 420 -50.57 -9.36 38.26
N GLU A 421 -50.19 -10.60 37.96
CA GLU A 421 -51.05 -11.78 37.94
C GLU A 421 -51.92 -11.94 39.19
N PRO A 422 -51.41 -11.74 40.43
CA PRO A 422 -52.24 -11.89 41.64
C PRO A 422 -53.37 -10.86 41.73
N GLU A 423 -53.12 -9.61 41.31
CA GLU A 423 -54.10 -8.51 41.34
C GLU A 423 -55.09 -8.60 40.17
N LEU A 424 -54.61 -9.06 39.00
CA LEU A 424 -55.41 -9.26 37.81
C LEU A 424 -56.33 -10.48 37.94
N LEU A 425 -55.88 -11.59 38.52
CA LEU A 425 -56.71 -12.75 38.82
C LEU A 425 -57.88 -12.38 39.74
N GLN A 426 -57.64 -11.52 40.71
CA GLN A 426 -58.65 -11.09 41.69
C GLN A 426 -59.75 -10.19 41.08
N ARG A 427 -59.43 -9.45 40.01
CA ARG A 427 -60.34 -8.51 39.33
C ARG A 427 -60.96 -9.03 38.04
N MET A 428 -60.24 -9.86 37.29
CA MET A 428 -60.60 -10.30 35.94
C MET A 428 -60.93 -11.81 35.85
N GLY A 429 -60.56 -12.60 36.87
CA GLY A 429 -60.92 -14.03 36.95
C GLY A 429 -60.58 -14.81 35.67
N SER A 430 -61.61 -15.39 35.02
CA SER A 430 -61.47 -16.21 33.80
C SER A 430 -61.09 -15.44 32.54
N GLU A 431 -61.27 -14.12 32.50
CA GLU A 431 -60.92 -13.28 31.33
C GLU A 431 -59.40 -13.21 31.12
N LEU A 432 -58.62 -13.34 32.20
CA LEU A 432 -57.16 -13.40 32.14
C LEU A 432 -56.69 -14.67 31.41
N ASN A 433 -57.36 -15.81 31.66
CA ASN A 433 -57.07 -17.07 30.97
C ASN A 433 -57.40 -16.99 29.47
N GLN A 434 -58.49 -16.29 29.11
CA GLN A 434 -58.82 -16.04 27.70
C GLN A 434 -57.77 -15.17 27.01
N LEU A 435 -57.22 -14.18 27.71
CA LEU A 435 -56.16 -13.32 27.18
C LEU A 435 -54.85 -14.09 26.94
N ASP A 436 -54.50 -15.01 27.85
CA ASP A 436 -53.36 -15.92 27.67
C ASP A 436 -53.58 -16.87 26.49
N GLU A 437 -54.77 -17.47 26.34
CA GLU A 437 -55.12 -18.33 25.20
C GLU A 437 -55.06 -17.58 23.86
N ILE A 438 -55.61 -16.37 23.80
CA ILE A 438 -55.56 -15.52 22.60
C ILE A 438 -54.10 -15.18 22.27
N THR A 439 -53.29 -14.84 23.27
CA THR A 439 -51.89 -14.49 23.05
C THR A 439 -51.08 -15.69 22.55
N MET A 440 -51.29 -16.88 23.12
CA MET A 440 -50.67 -18.12 22.65
C MET A 440 -51.10 -18.47 21.22
N SER A 441 -52.37 -18.23 20.87
CA SER A 441 -52.88 -18.43 19.51
C SER A 441 -52.19 -17.49 18.52
N ILE A 442 -52.07 -16.19 18.85
CA ILE A 442 -51.35 -15.22 18.01
C ILE A 442 -49.88 -15.60 17.88
N GLU A 443 -49.21 -15.99 18.97
CA GLU A 443 -47.83 -16.46 18.91
C GLU A 443 -47.67 -17.66 17.97
N SER A 444 -48.61 -18.62 18.02
CA SER A 444 -48.62 -19.79 17.14
C SER A 444 -48.74 -19.38 15.66
N ILE A 445 -49.64 -18.46 15.33
CA ILE A 445 -49.86 -17.99 13.96
C ILE A 445 -48.60 -17.33 13.38
N PHE A 446 -47.99 -16.41 14.12
CA PHE A 446 -46.78 -15.72 13.63
C PHE A 446 -45.57 -16.65 13.52
N ARG A 447 -45.45 -17.65 14.41
CA ARG A 447 -44.42 -18.70 14.29
C ARG A 447 -44.66 -19.56 13.05
N GLU A 448 -45.90 -19.96 12.79
CA GLU A 448 -46.26 -20.73 11.61
C GLU A 448 -45.95 -19.95 10.31
N TRP A 449 -46.27 -18.66 10.26
CA TRP A 449 -45.96 -17.82 9.10
C TRP A 449 -44.46 -17.62 8.88
N MET A 450 -43.66 -17.47 9.95
CA MET A 450 -42.20 -17.47 9.81
C MET A 450 -41.71 -18.81 9.26
N ASP A 451 -42.20 -19.93 9.81
CA ASP A 451 -41.82 -21.27 9.36
C ASP A 451 -42.20 -21.50 7.89
N GLN A 452 -43.34 -21.00 7.43
CA GLN A 452 -43.70 -21.01 6.00
C GLN A 452 -42.64 -20.28 5.15
N ILE A 453 -42.21 -19.07 5.52
CA ILE A 453 -41.16 -18.35 4.78
C ILE A 453 -39.83 -19.15 4.78
N TYR A 454 -39.46 -19.73 5.92
CA TYR A 454 -38.26 -20.57 6.01
C TYR A 454 -38.34 -21.81 5.13
N TYR A 455 -39.52 -22.42 4.97
CA TYR A 455 -39.62 -23.78 4.42
C TYR A 455 -40.36 -23.93 3.10
N VAL A 456 -40.93 -22.87 2.53
CA VAL A 456 -41.50 -22.89 1.18
C VAL A 456 -40.36 -22.95 0.14
N THR A 457 -40.53 -23.83 -0.84
CA THR A 457 -39.65 -24.03 -2.01
C THR A 457 -40.52 -24.26 -3.24
N ASP A 458 -41.39 -23.30 -3.50
CA ASP A 458 -42.12 -23.20 -4.76
C ASP A 458 -41.20 -22.64 -5.88
N GLU A 459 -41.67 -22.69 -7.11
CA GLU A 459 -40.94 -22.17 -8.29
C GLU A 459 -40.53 -20.71 -8.13
N LYS A 460 -41.36 -19.92 -7.44
CA LYS A 460 -41.08 -18.51 -7.17
C LYS A 460 -39.86 -18.36 -6.25
N THR A 461 -39.80 -19.11 -5.15
CA THR A 461 -38.69 -19.08 -4.21
C THR A 461 -37.38 -19.53 -4.88
N LEU A 462 -37.44 -20.48 -5.82
CA LEU A 462 -36.26 -20.95 -6.54
C LEU A 462 -35.72 -19.91 -7.53
N ARG A 463 -36.59 -19.22 -8.28
CA ARG A 463 -36.17 -18.08 -9.12
C ARG A 463 -35.57 -16.94 -8.29
N GLU A 464 -36.12 -16.68 -7.10
CA GLU A 464 -35.54 -15.73 -6.14
C GLU A 464 -34.15 -16.18 -5.67
N LEU A 465 -33.93 -17.50 -5.50
CA LEU A 465 -32.62 -18.07 -5.14
C LEU A 465 -31.61 -18.05 -6.29
N GLU A 466 -32.02 -18.26 -7.54
CA GLU A 466 -31.17 -18.07 -8.73
C GLU A 466 -30.68 -16.62 -8.83
N TYR A 467 -31.58 -15.67 -8.60
CA TYR A 467 -31.24 -14.26 -8.55
C TYR A 467 -30.28 -13.93 -7.40
N VAL A 468 -30.53 -14.50 -6.21
CA VAL A 468 -29.62 -14.37 -5.06
C VAL A 468 -28.24 -14.97 -5.38
N LYS A 469 -28.17 -16.15 -6.01
CA LYS A 469 -26.91 -16.78 -6.45
C LYS A 469 -26.13 -15.84 -7.36
N SER A 470 -26.77 -15.30 -8.41
CA SER A 470 -26.14 -14.34 -9.34
C SER A 470 -25.61 -13.09 -8.62
N ILE A 471 -26.38 -12.51 -7.69
CA ILE A 471 -25.93 -11.35 -6.92
C ILE A 471 -24.78 -11.70 -5.97
N LEU A 472 -24.80 -12.89 -5.35
CA LEU A 472 -23.71 -13.36 -4.49
C LEU A 472 -22.40 -13.55 -5.27
N GLU A 473 -22.48 -14.07 -6.50
CA GLU A 473 -21.35 -14.16 -7.43
C GLU A 473 -20.84 -12.78 -7.84
N GLU A 474 -21.74 -11.86 -8.21
CA GLU A 474 -21.38 -10.47 -8.51
C GLU A 474 -20.69 -9.81 -7.31
N ALA A 475 -21.26 -9.95 -6.11
CA ALA A 475 -20.66 -9.43 -4.88
C ALA A 475 -19.27 -10.03 -4.63
N LEU A 476 -19.09 -11.34 -4.80
CA LEU A 476 -17.78 -11.97 -4.67
C LEU A 476 -16.80 -11.52 -5.77
N SER A 477 -17.28 -11.24 -6.98
CA SER A 477 -16.47 -10.72 -8.10
C SER A 477 -16.05 -9.26 -7.91
N VAL A 478 -16.83 -8.48 -7.13
CA VAL A 478 -16.49 -7.10 -6.76
C VAL A 478 -15.20 -7.03 -5.92
N LYS A 479 -14.83 -8.12 -5.23
CA LYS A 479 -13.49 -8.30 -4.62
C LYS A 479 -12.35 -8.19 -5.66
N ASP A 480 -12.62 -8.59 -6.90
CA ASP A 480 -11.67 -8.66 -8.01
C ASP A 480 -11.72 -7.45 -8.96
N LEU A 481 -12.69 -6.52 -8.79
CA LEU A 481 -12.70 -5.19 -9.45
C LEU A 481 -11.43 -4.37 -9.18
N THR A 482 -10.63 -4.78 -8.19
CA THR A 482 -9.26 -4.29 -7.95
C THR A 482 -8.33 -4.34 -9.17
N ARG A 483 -8.66 -5.11 -10.21
CA ARG A 483 -7.86 -5.18 -11.45
C ARG A 483 -8.30 -4.23 -12.58
N PHE A 484 -9.56 -3.78 -12.60
CA PHE A 484 -10.12 -3.10 -13.79
C PHE A 484 -10.65 -1.68 -13.56
N ALA A 485 -11.06 -1.30 -12.33
CA ALA A 485 -11.82 -0.05 -12.13
C ALA A 485 -11.04 1.15 -11.56
N LEU A 486 -9.88 0.95 -10.95
CA LEU A 486 -9.17 2.05 -10.27
C LEU A 486 -7.82 2.30 -10.94
N ARG A 487 -7.66 3.47 -11.57
CA ARG A 487 -6.35 4.02 -11.94
C ARG A 487 -5.57 4.22 -10.64
N PRO A 488 -4.49 3.47 -10.38
CA PRO A 488 -3.84 3.58 -9.07
C PRO A 488 -2.96 4.87 -9.01
N GLY A 489 -2.38 5.27 -7.85
CA GLY A 489 -1.38 6.37 -7.68
C GLY A 489 -0.17 5.90 -6.83
N THR A 490 1.10 6.21 -7.17
CA THR A 490 2.46 5.63 -6.77
C THR A 490 2.71 4.10 -6.50
N PRO A 491 3.91 3.53 -6.88
CA PRO A 491 4.05 2.12 -7.29
C PRO A 491 4.13 1.00 -6.22
N GLU A 492 4.40 1.27 -4.94
CA GLU A 492 4.74 0.17 -3.99
C GLU A 492 3.97 0.23 -2.64
N ASP A 493 3.75 1.42 -2.06
CA ASP A 493 3.03 1.55 -0.78
C ASP A 493 1.54 1.90 -0.92
N LEU A 494 1.15 2.55 -2.02
CA LEU A 494 -0.26 2.85 -2.28
C LEU A 494 -0.98 1.63 -2.84
N GLU A 495 -0.33 0.75 -3.60
CA GLU A 495 -0.99 -0.45 -4.14
C GLU A 495 -1.30 -1.47 -3.06
N SER A 496 -0.36 -1.72 -2.14
CA SER A 496 -0.64 -2.55 -0.98
C SER A 496 -1.62 -1.86 -0.04
N ASN A 497 -1.43 -0.59 0.34
CA ASN A 497 -2.37 0.08 1.26
C ASN A 497 -3.74 0.39 0.67
N ILE A 498 -3.88 0.65 -0.63
CA ILE A 498 -5.18 0.87 -1.28
C ILE A 498 -5.84 -0.45 -1.55
N ARG A 499 -5.12 -1.50 -1.99
CA ARG A 499 -5.72 -2.84 -2.08
C ARG A 499 -6.09 -3.35 -0.70
N ILE A 500 -5.26 -3.13 0.31
CA ILE A 500 -5.58 -3.39 1.72
C ILE A 500 -6.73 -2.50 2.15
N ARG A 501 -6.82 -1.21 1.80
CA ARG A 501 -7.94 -0.32 2.18
C ARG A 501 -9.22 -0.64 1.44
N ALA A 502 -9.18 -0.99 0.16
CA ALA A 502 -10.32 -1.43 -0.64
C ALA A 502 -10.80 -2.78 -0.14
N HIS A 503 -9.88 -3.72 0.13
CA HIS A 503 -10.18 -4.99 0.79
C HIS A 503 -10.66 -4.80 2.23
N LEU A 504 -10.17 -3.79 2.95
CA LEU A 504 -10.65 -3.41 4.28
C LEU A 504 -12.00 -2.72 4.20
N ILE A 505 -12.29 -1.91 3.19
CA ILE A 505 -13.58 -1.26 2.95
C ILE A 505 -14.60 -2.34 2.61
N TRP A 506 -14.28 -3.19 1.63
CA TRP A 506 -15.02 -4.41 1.30
C TRP A 506 -15.26 -5.28 2.54
N ARG A 507 -14.20 -5.69 3.26
CA ARG A 507 -14.33 -6.46 4.51
C ARG A 507 -15.09 -5.70 5.59
N SER A 508 -14.97 -4.37 5.69
CA SER A 508 -15.65 -3.58 6.71
C SER A 508 -17.14 -3.46 6.40
N ALA A 509 -17.51 -3.23 5.14
CA ALA A 509 -18.87 -3.20 4.66
C ALA A 509 -19.53 -4.56 4.92
N LEU A 510 -18.87 -5.66 4.55
CA LEU A 510 -19.31 -7.02 4.87
C LEU A 510 -19.40 -7.30 6.38
N SER A 511 -18.46 -6.79 7.17
CA SER A 511 -18.39 -7.06 8.61
C SER A 511 -19.49 -6.38 9.41
N ARG A 512 -20.06 -5.29 8.91
CA ARG A 512 -21.18 -4.58 9.56
C ARG A 512 -22.46 -5.42 9.60
N TYR A 513 -22.58 -6.44 8.75
CA TYR A 513 -23.80 -7.23 8.58
C TYR A 513 -23.69 -8.69 9.01
N LEU A 514 -22.72 -9.03 9.88
CA LEU A 514 -22.52 -10.40 10.36
C LEU A 514 -23.77 -11.08 10.93
N GLY A 515 -24.65 -10.32 11.59
CA GLY A 515 -25.93 -10.85 12.07
C GLY A 515 -26.84 -11.27 10.92
N ARG A 516 -27.06 -10.37 9.95
CA ARG A 516 -27.89 -10.64 8.77
C ARG A 516 -27.32 -11.79 7.93
N ILE A 517 -26.01 -11.81 7.71
CA ILE A 517 -25.33 -12.86 6.91
C ILE A 517 -25.44 -14.24 7.59
N LYS A 518 -25.36 -14.29 8.92
CA LYS A 518 -25.60 -15.53 9.67
C LYS A 518 -27.05 -16.00 9.49
N ASP A 519 -28.02 -15.09 9.58
CA ASP A 519 -29.42 -15.42 9.39
C ASP A 519 -29.70 -15.94 7.96
N LEU A 520 -29.06 -15.34 6.96
CA LEU A 520 -29.10 -15.79 5.57
C LEU A 520 -28.59 -17.23 5.41
N SER A 521 -27.41 -17.52 5.97
CA SER A 521 -26.84 -18.87 5.96
C SER A 521 -27.77 -19.87 6.67
N GLU A 522 -28.33 -19.49 7.82
CA GLU A 522 -29.26 -20.34 8.57
C GLU A 522 -30.56 -20.62 7.80
N MET A 523 -31.11 -19.61 7.10
CA MET A 523 -32.27 -19.74 6.23
C MET A 523 -32.05 -20.79 5.14
N LEU A 524 -30.95 -20.68 4.39
CA LEU A 524 -30.62 -21.60 3.31
C LEU A 524 -30.35 -23.01 3.84
N GLN A 525 -29.60 -23.14 4.94
CA GLN A 525 -29.38 -24.44 5.58
C GLN A 525 -30.69 -25.13 5.98
N ARG A 526 -31.63 -24.38 6.57
CA ARG A 526 -32.96 -24.90 6.95
C ARG A 526 -33.75 -25.38 5.73
N LYS A 527 -33.71 -24.62 4.63
CA LYS A 527 -34.32 -25.03 3.35
C LYS A 527 -33.71 -26.34 2.85
N ILE A 528 -32.39 -26.41 2.68
CA ILE A 528 -31.68 -27.60 2.16
C ILE A 528 -31.92 -28.83 3.03
N LEU A 529 -31.79 -28.71 4.36
CA LEU A 529 -31.93 -29.85 5.28
C LEU A 529 -33.35 -30.43 5.28
N LYS A 530 -34.39 -29.60 5.17
CA LYS A 530 -35.77 -30.08 5.06
C LYS A 530 -35.98 -30.82 3.75
N LEU A 531 -35.44 -30.29 2.67
CA LEU A 531 -35.58 -30.83 1.33
C LEU A 531 -34.84 -32.14 1.14
N ALA A 532 -33.61 -32.24 1.65
CA ALA A 532 -32.87 -33.50 1.67
C ALA A 532 -33.61 -34.61 2.44
N ARG A 533 -34.31 -34.26 3.53
CA ARG A 533 -35.18 -35.20 4.26
C ARG A 533 -36.39 -35.62 3.43
N TYR A 534 -36.93 -34.72 2.60
CA TYR A 534 -38.07 -34.99 1.73
C TYR A 534 -37.69 -35.86 0.52
N VAL A 535 -36.60 -35.54 -0.17
CA VAL A 535 -36.19 -36.16 -1.44
C VAL A 535 -35.43 -37.46 -1.22
N TYR A 536 -34.46 -37.50 -0.30
CA TYR A 536 -33.47 -38.58 -0.30
C TYR A 536 -33.62 -39.64 0.79
N ARG A 537 -34.42 -39.42 1.86
CA ARG A 537 -34.44 -40.29 3.07
C ARG A 537 -33.03 -40.74 3.52
N ASN A 538 -31.99 -39.98 3.15
CA ASN A 538 -30.62 -40.47 3.17
C ASN A 538 -30.00 -40.05 4.50
N HIS A 539 -29.84 -41.02 5.40
CA HIS A 539 -29.33 -40.80 6.75
C HIS A 539 -27.88 -40.24 6.76
N GLY A 540 -27.17 -40.32 5.62
CA GLY A 540 -25.81 -39.78 5.42
C GLY A 540 -25.73 -38.30 5.03
N PHE A 541 -26.78 -37.69 4.47
CA PHE A 541 -26.70 -36.34 3.87
C PHE A 541 -26.22 -35.27 4.86
N THR A 542 -26.67 -35.33 6.12
CA THR A 542 -26.22 -34.38 7.14
C THR A 542 -24.72 -34.50 7.44
N LYS A 543 -24.14 -35.70 7.27
CA LYS A 543 -22.71 -35.94 7.41
C LYS A 543 -21.95 -35.37 6.20
N ASP A 544 -22.39 -35.72 4.99
CA ASP A 544 -21.77 -35.28 3.73
C ASP A 544 -21.80 -33.75 3.61
N PHE A 545 -22.94 -33.14 3.95
CA PHE A 545 -23.11 -31.69 4.00
C PHE A 545 -22.14 -31.02 5.00
N LYS A 546 -21.92 -31.63 6.16
CA LYS A 546 -20.95 -31.12 7.14
C LYS A 546 -19.51 -31.26 6.62
N GLU A 547 -19.22 -32.32 5.87
CA GLU A 547 -17.90 -32.53 5.26
C GLU A 547 -17.63 -31.51 4.15
N ALA A 548 -18.58 -31.26 3.26
CA ALA A 548 -18.49 -30.20 2.23
C ALA A 548 -18.28 -28.81 2.86
N MET A 549 -18.99 -28.52 3.95
CA MET A 549 -18.80 -27.27 4.69
C MET A 549 -17.40 -27.13 5.33
N LEU A 550 -16.79 -28.24 5.74
CA LEU A 550 -15.41 -28.26 6.27
C LEU A 550 -14.37 -28.10 5.15
N GLU A 551 -14.66 -28.67 3.97
CA GLU A 551 -13.86 -28.51 2.76
C GLU A 551 -13.86 -27.06 2.27
N LEU A 552 -15.04 -26.46 2.12
CA LEU A 552 -15.20 -25.04 1.78
C LEU A 552 -14.44 -24.12 2.77
N GLU A 553 -14.48 -24.44 4.06
CA GLU A 553 -13.71 -23.72 5.07
C GLU A 553 -12.20 -23.88 4.87
N ARG A 554 -11.73 -25.08 4.53
CA ARG A 554 -10.33 -25.39 4.30
C ARG A 554 -9.80 -24.64 3.08
N GLU A 555 -10.54 -24.67 1.97
CA GLU A 555 -10.24 -23.94 0.75
C GLU A 555 -10.18 -22.43 1.00
N TYR A 556 -11.18 -21.88 1.71
CA TYR A 556 -11.18 -20.46 2.07
C TYR A 556 -9.95 -20.09 2.92
N LYS A 557 -9.59 -20.91 3.92
CA LYS A 557 -8.40 -20.67 4.76
C LYS A 557 -7.12 -20.70 3.93
N GLN A 558 -7.00 -21.61 2.97
CA GLN A 558 -5.86 -21.69 2.07
C GLN A 558 -5.77 -20.43 1.19
N GLU A 559 -6.88 -20.00 0.58
CA GLU A 559 -6.92 -18.81 -0.27
C GLU A 559 -6.50 -17.54 0.48
N VAL A 560 -7.00 -17.34 1.69
CA VAL A 560 -6.71 -16.12 2.47
C VAL A 560 -5.40 -16.22 3.28
N GLY A 561 -4.63 -17.30 3.12
CA GLY A 561 -3.36 -17.52 3.83
C GLY A 561 -3.52 -17.63 5.35
N CYS A 562 -4.64 -18.17 5.82
CA CYS A 562 -4.95 -18.30 7.24
C CYS A 562 -4.24 -19.52 7.84
N GLN A 563 -3.34 -19.28 8.81
CA GLN A 563 -2.68 -20.35 9.57
C GLN A 563 -3.42 -20.76 10.84
N LEU A 564 -4.61 -20.19 11.10
CA LEU A 564 -5.36 -20.50 12.31
C LEU A 564 -6.00 -21.90 12.21
N THR A 565 -5.70 -22.74 13.20
CA THR A 565 -6.28 -24.08 13.33
C THR A 565 -7.71 -24.06 13.88
N ILE A 566 -8.14 -22.96 14.50
CA ILE A 566 -9.51 -22.81 15.00
C ILE A 566 -10.53 -22.82 13.84
N PRO A 567 -11.72 -23.42 14.01
CA PRO A 567 -12.78 -23.32 13.02
C PRO A 567 -13.16 -21.86 12.75
N CYS A 568 -13.33 -21.47 11.48
CA CYS A 568 -13.64 -20.10 11.08
C CYS A 568 -14.96 -19.59 11.72
N ARG A 569 -15.92 -20.49 11.98
CA ARG A 569 -17.15 -20.19 12.73
C ARG A 569 -16.94 -19.74 14.19
N ARG A 570 -15.76 -20.00 14.77
CA ARG A 570 -15.35 -19.56 16.12
C ARG A 570 -14.34 -18.40 16.07
N CYS A 571 -14.04 -17.87 14.89
CA CYS A 571 -13.10 -16.79 14.71
C CYS A 571 -13.75 -15.44 15.01
N THR A 572 -13.14 -14.65 15.90
CA THR A 572 -13.64 -13.31 16.28
C THR A 572 -13.31 -12.22 15.24
N ARG A 573 -12.53 -12.53 14.20
CA ARG A 573 -12.20 -11.58 13.13
C ARG A 573 -13.40 -11.39 12.21
N ARG A 574 -14.15 -10.31 12.47
CA ARG A 574 -15.43 -9.99 11.80
C ARG A 574 -15.40 -10.08 10.26
N GLY A 575 -14.42 -9.49 9.59
CA GLY A 575 -14.33 -9.52 8.12
C GLY A 575 -13.99 -10.88 7.50
N CYS A 576 -13.36 -11.78 8.26
CA CYS A 576 -13.07 -13.16 7.83
C CYS A 576 -14.34 -14.02 7.88
N ALA A 577 -15.17 -13.81 8.90
CA ALA A 577 -16.42 -14.53 9.08
C ALA A 577 -17.44 -14.17 7.97
N SER A 578 -17.64 -12.88 7.66
CA SER A 578 -18.63 -12.46 6.63
C SER A 578 -18.32 -13.02 5.24
N GLU A 579 -17.06 -12.97 4.81
CA GLU A 579 -16.64 -13.44 3.50
C GLU A 579 -16.75 -14.98 3.38
N ARG A 580 -16.44 -15.71 4.45
CA ARG A 580 -16.70 -17.16 4.54
C ARG A 580 -18.19 -17.47 4.48
N PHE A 581 -19.02 -16.74 5.21
CA PHE A 581 -20.46 -16.96 5.19
C PHE A 581 -21.09 -16.64 3.84
N LEU A 582 -20.60 -15.64 3.10
CA LEU A 582 -21.04 -15.38 1.73
C LEU A 582 -20.75 -16.56 0.79
N ARG A 583 -19.55 -17.15 0.89
CA ARG A 583 -19.18 -18.34 0.11
C ARG A 583 -19.98 -19.57 0.50
N GLU A 584 -20.16 -19.76 1.79
CA GLU A 584 -21.05 -20.79 2.34
C GLU A 584 -22.46 -20.59 1.79
N THR A 585 -22.99 -19.37 1.84
CA THR A 585 -24.31 -19.04 1.28
C THR A 585 -24.39 -19.33 -0.21
N LEU A 586 -23.36 -18.97 -0.99
CA LEU A 586 -23.30 -19.27 -2.41
C LEU A 586 -23.36 -20.77 -2.66
N PHE A 587 -22.47 -21.54 -2.00
CA PHE A 587 -22.45 -23.00 -2.08
C PHE A 587 -23.81 -23.62 -1.69
N LEU A 588 -24.44 -23.10 -0.65
CA LEU A 588 -25.77 -23.56 -0.22
C LEU A 588 -26.85 -23.24 -1.27
N ALA A 589 -26.80 -22.07 -1.89
CA ALA A 589 -27.72 -21.72 -2.96
C ALA A 589 -27.53 -22.62 -4.17
N GLU A 590 -26.29 -22.96 -4.52
CA GLU A 590 -25.95 -23.91 -5.59
C GLU A 590 -26.50 -25.30 -5.33
N GLU A 591 -26.19 -25.86 -4.16
CA GLU A 591 -26.72 -27.16 -3.74
C GLU A 591 -28.25 -27.18 -3.74
N LEU A 592 -28.89 -26.09 -3.31
CA LEU A 592 -30.34 -25.99 -3.36
C LEU A 592 -30.86 -25.94 -4.81
N LEU A 593 -30.21 -25.23 -5.73
CA LEU A 593 -30.65 -25.18 -7.13
C LEU A 593 -30.42 -26.51 -7.87
N ASP A 594 -29.25 -27.13 -7.68
CA ASP A 594 -28.86 -28.38 -8.33
C ASP A 594 -29.73 -29.57 -7.87
N ASN A 595 -30.08 -29.63 -6.59
CA ASN A 595 -30.98 -30.67 -6.08
C ASN A 595 -32.45 -30.47 -6.49
N PHE A 596 -32.78 -29.34 -7.11
CA PHE A 596 -34.15 -28.98 -7.49
C PHE A 596 -34.36 -28.89 -8.99
N SER A 597 -33.31 -28.80 -9.81
CA SER A 597 -33.41 -28.80 -11.28
C SER A 597 -34.18 -30.01 -11.82
N ASP A 598 -34.03 -31.18 -11.20
CA ASP A 598 -34.70 -32.41 -11.62
C ASP A 598 -36.19 -32.44 -11.24
N VAL A 599 -36.61 -31.78 -10.15
CA VAL A 599 -38.02 -31.67 -9.72
C VAL A 599 -38.84 -30.83 -10.71
N PHE A 600 -38.20 -29.90 -11.43
CA PHE A 600 -38.82 -29.11 -12.49
C PHE A 600 -38.90 -29.83 -13.83
N LEU A 601 -37.90 -30.66 -14.15
CA LEU A 601 -37.88 -31.45 -15.38
C LEU A 601 -38.82 -32.66 -15.30
N SER A 602 -39.17 -33.12 -14.10
CA SER A 602 -39.96 -34.35 -13.88
C SER A 602 -41.42 -34.13 -13.51
N ASN A 603 -41.96 -32.91 -13.59
CA ASN A 603 -43.40 -32.66 -13.38
C ASN A 603 -44.16 -32.51 -14.74
N PRO A 604 -44.66 -33.62 -15.35
CA PRO A 604 -45.38 -33.57 -16.63
C PRO A 604 -46.70 -32.79 -16.58
N ASN A 605 -47.19 -32.41 -15.39
CA ASN A 605 -48.44 -31.68 -15.20
C ASN A 605 -48.32 -30.15 -15.39
N ASN A 606 -47.12 -29.59 -15.59
CA ASN A 606 -46.95 -28.15 -15.93
C ASN A 606 -46.80 -27.87 -17.43
N SER A 607 -47.19 -28.83 -18.28
CA SER A 607 -47.31 -28.63 -19.74
C SER A 607 -48.46 -27.70 -20.17
N SER A 608 -49.31 -27.23 -19.24
CA SER A 608 -50.36 -26.24 -19.54
C SER A 608 -49.87 -24.79 -19.46
N ALA A 609 -48.96 -24.46 -18.52
CA ALA A 609 -48.38 -23.12 -18.40
C ALA A 609 -47.38 -22.82 -19.54
N ALA A 610 -46.63 -23.84 -19.98
CA ALA A 610 -45.74 -23.73 -21.15
C ALA A 610 -46.49 -23.66 -22.50
N ARG A 611 -47.77 -24.08 -22.54
CA ARG A 611 -48.63 -23.91 -23.74
C ARG A 611 -49.38 -22.59 -23.77
N GLN A 612 -49.80 -22.03 -22.62
CA GLN A 612 -50.45 -20.71 -22.60
C GLN A 612 -49.47 -19.55 -22.87
N ALA A 613 -48.18 -19.70 -22.56
CA ALA A 613 -47.17 -18.70 -22.94
C ALA A 613 -46.85 -18.66 -24.45
N LYS A 614 -47.28 -19.67 -25.24
CA LYS A 614 -47.10 -19.68 -26.70
C LYS A 614 -48.26 -19.08 -27.49
N THR A 615 -49.40 -18.80 -26.86
CA THR A 615 -50.57 -18.19 -27.52
C THR A 615 -50.72 -16.69 -27.25
N ILE A 616 -49.92 -16.12 -26.33
CA ILE A 616 -49.88 -14.66 -26.06
C ILE A 616 -48.65 -14.00 -26.72
N ALA A 617 -47.81 -14.76 -27.42
CA ALA A 617 -46.68 -14.24 -28.20
C ALA A 617 -46.96 -14.13 -29.71
N HIS A 618 -48.24 -14.19 -30.11
CA HIS A 618 -48.72 -13.87 -31.46
C HIS A 618 -49.98 -13.00 -31.40
N ASP A 619 -49.95 -11.96 -30.56
CA ASP A 619 -50.64 -10.68 -30.75
C ASP A 619 -49.78 -9.56 -30.15
#